data_AF-A0A838DB54-F1
#
_entry.id   AF-A0A838DB54-F1
#
_cell.length_a   1.000
_cell.length_b   1.000
_cell.length_c   1.000
_cell.angle_alpha   90.00
_cell.angle_beta   90.00
_cell.angle_gamma   90.00
#
_symmetry.space_group_name_H-M   'P 1'
#
loop_
_entity.id
_entity.type
_entity.pdbx_description
1 polymer ?
#
loop_
_entity_poly.entity_id
_entity_poly.type
_entity_poly.pdbx_seq_one_letter_code
_entity_poly.pdbx_strand_id
1 'polypeptide(L)'
;MFTHIQQRKIILIFVVAAVSSLVYDTTYSPSFAQVNNTQSNSSEDTATSTNNEKSTQDYILNIRLLLNQTIEAYSANDTIKAKELATTAYLDNFEYIEEPIGEELSEEGEELLREKLASQIDSNVSIDEIKQTINSTNKVLDDAEKSLIS
;
A
#
# COMPACT_ATOMS: atom_id res chain seq x y z
N MET A 1 28.27 -29.87 -8.94
CA MET A 1 27.21 -30.68 -8.31
C MET A 1 26.29 -29.69 -7.60
N PHE A 2 25.26 -29.22 -8.30
CA PHE A 2 24.39 -28.14 -7.80
C PHE A 2 23.33 -28.74 -6.88
N THR A 3 23.39 -28.40 -5.59
CA THR A 3 22.34 -28.73 -4.63
C THR A 3 21.24 -27.67 -4.71
N HIS A 4 20.07 -28.15 -5.12
CA HIS A 4 18.84 -27.41 -5.37
C HIS A 4 18.22 -26.94 -4.04
N ILE A 5 17.95 -25.63 -3.92
CA ILE A 5 17.41 -24.99 -2.72
C ILE A 5 15.87 -24.94 -2.78
N GLN A 6 15.28 -25.54 -1.74
CA GLN A 6 13.94 -25.48 -1.13
C GLN A 6 12.81 -24.68 -1.80
N GLN A 7 11.68 -25.37 -2.02
CA GLN A 7 10.33 -24.81 -2.03
C GLN A 7 9.44 -25.69 -1.15
N ARG A 8 9.27 -25.35 0.14
CA ARG A 8 8.25 -25.95 1.01
C ARG A 8 7.09 -24.99 1.14
N LYS A 9 6.04 -25.25 0.36
CA LYS A 9 4.73 -24.62 0.47
C LYS A 9 4.16 -24.92 1.86
N ILE A 10 4.13 -23.93 2.75
CA ILE A 10 3.41 -24.03 4.03
C ILE A 10 2.04 -23.40 3.82
N ILE A 11 1.02 -24.25 3.83
CA ILE A 11 -0.38 -23.85 3.87
C ILE A 11 -0.68 -23.42 5.30
N LEU A 12 -0.97 -22.13 5.50
CA LEU A 12 -1.34 -21.56 6.80
C LEU A 12 -2.86 -21.67 6.96
N ILE A 13 -3.30 -22.63 7.76
CA ILE A 13 -4.72 -22.80 8.13
C ILE A 13 -5.01 -21.86 9.30
N PHE A 14 -5.77 -20.78 9.04
CA PHE A 14 -6.30 -19.93 10.10
C PHE A 14 -7.50 -20.62 10.76
N VAL A 15 -7.32 -21.08 12.00
CA VAL A 15 -8.43 -21.47 12.88
C VAL A 15 -8.98 -20.20 13.50
N VAL A 16 -10.13 -19.73 13.01
CA VAL A 16 -10.85 -18.59 13.59
C VAL A 16 -11.61 -19.08 14.82
N ALA A 17 -11.12 -18.75 16.00
CA ALA A 17 -11.90 -18.78 17.23
C ALA A 17 -12.59 -17.42 17.40
N ALA A 18 -13.91 -17.41 17.25
CA ALA A 18 -14.74 -16.23 17.46
C ALA A 18 -15.07 -16.03 18.94
N VAL A 19 -14.73 -14.86 19.51
CA VAL A 19 -15.54 -13.99 20.41
C VAL A 19 -14.71 -12.69 20.54
N SER A 20 -15.18 -11.46 20.30
CA SER A 20 -16.37 -10.78 20.84
C SER A 20 -16.65 -9.55 19.97
N SER A 21 -17.93 -9.22 19.78
CA SER A 21 -18.39 -8.07 19.01
C SER A 21 -17.91 -6.74 19.60
N LEU A 22 -17.10 -6.02 18.84
CA LEU A 22 -17.03 -4.56 18.92
C LEU A 22 -17.54 -4.04 17.57
N VAL A 23 -18.61 -3.26 17.63
CA VAL A 23 -19.23 -2.65 16.47
C VAL A 23 -18.25 -1.60 15.95
N TYR A 24 -17.45 -1.95 14.94
CA TYR A 24 -16.78 -0.95 14.14
C TYR A 24 -17.78 -0.50 13.08
N ASP A 25 -18.27 0.73 13.22
CA ASP A 25 -18.98 1.42 12.16
C ASP A 25 -17.99 1.68 11.01
N THR A 26 -17.96 0.76 10.05
CA THR A 26 -17.20 0.93 8.80
C THR A 26 -18.07 1.67 7.80
N THR A 27 -18.12 2.98 7.92
CA THR A 27 -18.58 3.85 6.84
C THR A 27 -17.60 4.99 6.57
N TYR A 28 -16.33 4.66 6.32
CA TYR A 28 -15.45 5.57 5.59
C TYR A 28 -15.48 5.22 4.09
N SER A 29 -16.48 5.76 3.41
CA SER A 29 -16.50 5.92 1.95
C SER A 29 -16.15 7.38 1.66
N PRO A 30 -14.95 7.72 1.15
CA PRO A 30 -14.73 9.07 0.64
C PRO A 30 -15.53 9.23 -0.66
N SER A 31 -16.73 9.80 -0.55
CA SER A 31 -17.46 10.25 -1.73
C SER A 31 -16.89 11.60 -2.18
N PHE A 32 -16.17 11.60 -3.29
CA PHE A 32 -15.85 12.83 -3.99
C PHE A 32 -17.01 13.18 -4.92
N ALA A 33 -18.10 13.68 -4.33
CA ALA A 33 -19.18 14.27 -5.13
C ALA A 33 -18.73 15.65 -5.63
N GLN A 34 -18.22 15.71 -6.87
CA GLN A 34 -18.17 16.97 -7.61
C GLN A 34 -19.60 17.33 -8.05
N VAL A 35 -20.09 18.43 -7.47
CA VAL A 35 -21.25 19.17 -7.92
C VAL A 35 -21.00 19.66 -9.34
N ASN A 36 -21.88 19.34 -10.30
CA ASN A 36 -22.25 20.26 -11.36
C ASN A 36 -23.64 19.95 -11.93
N ASN A 37 -24.50 20.95 -11.77
CA ASN A 37 -25.84 21.05 -12.33
C ASN A 37 -25.73 21.33 -13.84
N THR A 38 -26.38 20.56 -14.71
CA THR A 38 -27.04 21.04 -15.95
C THR A 38 -27.94 19.94 -16.53
N GLN A 39 -29.16 20.38 -16.85
CA GLN A 39 -30.32 19.64 -17.34
C GLN A 39 -30.17 19.15 -18.79
N SER A 40 -30.68 17.94 -19.02
CA SER A 40 -31.15 17.29 -20.26
C SER A 40 -30.66 17.82 -21.62
N ASN A 41 -30.05 16.92 -22.41
CA ASN A 41 -30.61 16.53 -23.70
C ASN A 41 -30.05 15.17 -24.16
N SER A 42 -30.95 14.42 -24.78
CA SER A 42 -30.84 13.06 -25.31
C SER A 42 -29.94 12.91 -26.54
N SER A 43 -29.48 11.66 -26.71
CA SER A 43 -29.10 10.96 -27.95
C SER A 43 -27.60 10.75 -28.20
N GLU A 44 -27.25 9.46 -28.29
CA GLU A 44 -26.13 8.82 -29.00
C GLU A 44 -24.83 9.61 -29.16
N ASP A 45 -23.76 9.17 -28.48
CA ASP A 45 -22.49 8.78 -29.12
C ASP A 45 -21.48 8.29 -28.05
N THR A 46 -20.76 7.22 -28.36
CA THR A 46 -19.47 6.76 -27.80
C THR A 46 -19.25 6.92 -26.28
N ALA A 47 -19.36 5.81 -25.55
CA ALA A 47 -18.83 5.69 -24.19
C ALA A 47 -17.30 5.82 -24.22
N THR A 48 -16.79 7.05 -24.18
CA THR A 48 -15.43 7.33 -23.74
C THR A 48 -15.37 6.99 -22.26
N SER A 49 -14.93 5.76 -21.94
CA SER A 49 -14.39 5.45 -20.62
C SER A 49 -13.19 6.38 -20.40
N THR A 50 -13.41 7.50 -19.74
CA THR A 50 -12.34 8.25 -19.08
C THR A 50 -11.85 7.36 -17.94
N ASN A 51 -10.95 6.45 -18.28
CA ASN A 51 -10.13 5.75 -17.29
C ASN A 51 -9.40 6.86 -16.53
N ASN A 52 -9.84 7.14 -15.31
CA ASN A 52 -9.10 8.00 -14.38
C ASN A 52 -7.89 7.17 -13.91
N GLU A 53 -6.94 6.94 -14.81
CA GLU A 53 -5.66 6.30 -14.50
C GLU A 53 -4.94 7.19 -13.50
N LYS A 54 -4.60 6.62 -12.35
CA LYS A 54 -3.88 7.32 -11.30
C LYS A 54 -2.44 7.60 -11.77
N SER A 55 -1.93 8.80 -11.53
CA SER A 55 -0.54 9.11 -11.89
C SER A 55 0.47 8.48 -10.92
N THR A 56 1.74 8.32 -11.33
CA THR A 56 2.83 7.90 -10.45
C THR A 56 2.90 8.75 -9.18
N GLN A 57 2.70 10.06 -9.31
CA GLN A 57 2.69 10.99 -8.18
C GLN A 57 1.54 10.69 -7.19
N ASP A 58 0.35 10.37 -7.70
CA ASP A 58 -0.79 10.03 -6.85
C ASP A 58 -0.56 8.69 -6.12
N TYR A 59 0.12 7.73 -6.75
CA TYR A 59 0.52 6.48 -6.09
C TYR A 59 1.52 6.74 -4.97
N ILE A 60 2.55 7.56 -5.21
CA ILE A 60 3.54 7.95 -4.20
C ILE A 60 2.88 8.61 -2.98
N LEU A 61 1.95 9.56 -3.21
CA LEU A 61 1.21 10.21 -2.12
C LEU A 61 0.37 9.22 -1.32
N ASN A 62 -0.28 8.27 -2.00
CA ASN A 62 -1.06 7.23 -1.33
C ASN A 62 -0.19 6.28 -0.51
N ILE A 63 1.00 5.90 -0.99
CA ILE A 63 1.93 5.06 -0.24
C ILE A 63 2.33 5.76 1.06
N ARG A 64 2.70 7.05 1.00
CA ARG A 64 3.06 7.82 2.21
C ARG A 64 1.91 7.89 3.22
N LEU A 65 0.68 8.09 2.75
CA LEU A 65 -0.51 8.08 3.61
C LEU A 65 -0.68 6.72 4.31
N LEU A 66 -0.61 5.63 3.56
CA LEU A 66 -0.76 4.28 4.10
C LEU A 66 0.35 3.95 5.11
N LEU A 67 1.60 4.35 4.83
CA LEU A 67 2.71 4.14 5.77
C LEU A 67 2.52 4.92 7.07
N ASN A 68 2.00 6.14 7.01
CA ASN A 68 1.66 6.89 8.22
C ASN A 68 0.57 6.17 9.03
N GLN A 69 -0.48 5.68 8.37
CA GLN A 69 -1.53 4.88 9.01
C GLN A 69 -1.01 3.56 9.58
N THR A 70 -0.03 2.92 8.93
CA THR A 70 0.66 1.74 9.47
C THR A 70 1.33 2.05 10.81
N ILE A 71 2.00 3.21 10.95
CA ILE A 71 2.60 3.64 12.23
C ILE A 71 1.51 3.82 13.30
N GLU A 72 0.40 4.47 12.96
CA GLU A 72 -0.71 4.71 13.88
C GLU A 72 -1.32 3.39 14.38
N ALA A 73 -1.68 2.48 13.46
CA ALA A 73 -2.23 1.18 13.78
C ALA A 73 -1.27 0.33 14.63
N TYR A 74 0.01 0.29 14.24
CA TYR A 74 1.01 -0.46 14.99
C TYR A 74 1.23 0.11 16.40
N SER A 75 1.25 1.44 16.55
CA SER A 75 1.37 2.11 17.86
C SER A 75 0.17 1.84 18.77
N ALA A 76 -1.00 1.56 18.19
CA ALA A 76 -2.20 1.13 18.90
C ALA A 76 -2.22 -0.38 19.24
N ASN A 77 -1.15 -1.12 18.94
CA ASN A 77 -1.06 -2.58 19.00
C ASN A 77 -2.03 -3.32 18.07
N ASP A 78 -2.54 -2.66 17.03
CA ASP A 78 -3.34 -3.31 15.98
C ASP A 78 -2.44 -3.78 14.84
N THR A 79 -1.74 -4.88 15.08
CA THR A 79 -0.75 -5.44 14.14
C THR A 79 -1.39 -6.05 12.90
N ILE A 80 -2.65 -6.51 13.01
CA ILE A 80 -3.44 -6.98 11.87
C ILE A 80 -3.71 -5.82 10.93
N LYS A 81 -4.21 -4.69 11.46
CA LYS A 81 -4.47 -3.51 10.63
C LYS A 81 -3.19 -2.91 10.07
N ALA A 82 -2.13 -2.85 10.87
CA ALA A 82 -0.83 -2.38 10.40
C ALA A 82 -0.31 -3.21 9.22
N LYS A 83 -0.46 -4.54 9.28
CA LYS A 83 -0.07 -5.45 8.19
C LYS A 83 -0.91 -5.26 6.94
N GLU A 84 -2.23 -5.12 7.07
CA GLU A 84 -3.14 -4.84 5.96
C GLU A 84 -2.71 -3.56 5.23
N LEU A 85 -2.51 -2.47 5.98
CA LEU A 85 -2.10 -1.17 5.43
C LEU A 85 -0.73 -1.23 4.73
N ALA A 86 0.26 -1.90 5.32
CA ALA A 86 1.58 -2.07 4.71
C ALA A 86 1.50 -2.93 3.42
N THR A 87 0.64 -3.95 3.42
CA THR A 87 0.40 -4.80 2.24
C THR A 87 -0.27 -4.01 1.12
N THR A 88 -1.28 -3.19 1.43
CA THR A 88 -1.93 -2.28 0.48
C THR A 88 -0.96 -1.22 -0.05
N ALA A 89 -0.04 -0.71 0.78
CA ALA A 89 0.98 0.23 0.34
C ALA A 89 1.88 -0.40 -0.73
N TYR A 90 2.20 -1.68 -0.61
CA TYR A 90 2.98 -2.41 -1.60
C TYR A 90 2.16 -2.84 -2.82
N LEU A 91 1.22 -3.77 -2.66
CA LEU A 91 0.51 -4.44 -3.77
C LEU A 91 -0.39 -3.49 -4.55
N ASP A 92 -1.14 -2.62 -3.85
CA ASP A 92 -2.14 -1.78 -4.51
C ASP A 92 -1.57 -0.42 -4.95
N ASN A 93 -0.30 -0.12 -4.61
CA ASN A 93 0.28 1.18 -4.92
C ASN A 93 1.75 1.13 -5.38
N PHE A 94 2.68 0.52 -4.63
CA PHE A 94 4.09 0.52 -5.01
C PHE A 94 4.35 -0.24 -6.31
N GLU A 95 3.69 -1.40 -6.53
CA GLU A 95 3.83 -2.20 -7.76
C GLU A 95 3.51 -1.38 -9.04
N TYR A 96 2.61 -0.40 -8.95
CA TYR A 96 2.24 0.48 -10.07
C TYR A 96 3.30 1.53 -10.43
N ILE A 97 4.28 1.76 -9.55
CA ILE A 97 5.34 2.75 -9.77
C ILE A 97 6.71 2.12 -10.02
N GLU A 98 6.86 0.80 -9.88
CA GLU A 98 8.13 0.07 -10.06
C GLU A 98 8.80 0.36 -11.42
N GLU A 99 8.07 0.18 -12.53
CA GLU A 99 8.60 0.47 -13.87
C GLU A 99 8.92 1.96 -14.07
N PRO A 100 8.02 2.91 -13.74
CA PRO A 100 8.30 4.35 -13.86
C PRO A 100 9.49 4.87 -13.06
N ILE A 101 9.82 4.27 -11.90
CA ILE A 101 10.89 4.78 -11.02
C ILE A 101 12.25 4.12 -11.28
N GLY A 102 12.29 3.07 -12.10
CA GLY A 102 13.51 2.34 -12.47
C GLY A 102 13.89 1.24 -11.50
N GLU A 103 14.68 0.28 -12.01
CA GLU A 103 15.04 -0.99 -11.34
C GLU A 103 15.66 -0.78 -9.95
N GLU A 104 16.64 0.12 -9.81
CA GLU A 104 17.34 0.34 -8.54
C GLU A 104 16.39 0.80 -7.41
N LEU A 105 15.53 1.79 -7.67
CA LEU A 105 14.58 2.30 -6.69
C LEU A 105 13.43 1.31 -6.44
N SER A 106 13.04 0.57 -7.48
CA SER A 106 12.05 -0.50 -7.38
C SER A 106 12.51 -1.62 -6.43
N GLU A 107 13.72 -2.14 -6.63
CA GLU A 107 14.29 -3.21 -5.81
C GLU A 107 14.45 -2.78 -4.35
N GLU A 108 14.98 -1.58 -4.10
CA GLU A 108 15.13 -1.06 -2.73
C GLU A 108 13.77 -0.89 -2.04
N GLY A 109 12.77 -0.37 -2.75
CA GLY A 109 11.42 -0.22 -2.23
C GLY A 109 10.73 -1.56 -1.96
N GLU A 110 10.92 -2.56 -2.82
CA GLU A 110 10.42 -3.93 -2.60
C GLU A 110 11.04 -4.53 -1.33
N GLU A 111 12.37 -4.46 -1.17
CA GLU A 111 13.06 -4.97 0.02
C GLU A 111 12.51 -4.33 1.31
N LEU A 112 12.31 -3.00 1.28
CA LEU A 112 11.84 -2.25 2.46
C LEU A 112 10.35 -2.51 2.78
N LEU A 113 9.47 -2.44 1.78
CA LEU A 113 8.02 -2.55 1.99
C LEU A 113 7.55 -4.00 2.11
N ARG A 114 7.89 -4.82 1.10
CA ARG A 114 7.37 -6.18 0.96
C ARG A 114 8.03 -7.13 1.93
N GLU A 115 9.35 -7.03 2.09
CA GLU A 115 10.09 -7.98 2.92
C GLU A 115 10.24 -7.46 4.34
N LYS A 116 10.93 -6.33 4.51
CA LYS A 116 11.38 -5.87 5.83
C LYS A 116 10.24 -5.35 6.70
N LEU A 117 9.46 -4.38 6.23
CA LEU A 117 8.35 -3.82 7.02
C LEU A 117 7.31 -4.90 7.35
N ALA A 118 6.96 -5.72 6.36
CA ALA A 118 6.04 -6.83 6.55
C ALA A 118 6.54 -7.83 7.61
N SER A 119 7.82 -8.21 7.57
CA SER A 119 8.44 -9.12 8.54
C SER A 119 8.54 -8.51 9.94
N GLN A 120 8.87 -7.23 10.03
CA GLN A 120 8.95 -6.49 11.29
C GLN A 120 7.58 -6.44 12.01
N ILE A 121 6.50 -6.21 11.26
CA ILE A 121 5.14 -6.24 11.80
C ILE A 121 4.80 -7.64 12.33
N ASP A 122 5.07 -8.70 11.57
CA ASP A 122 4.80 -10.08 11.99
C ASP A 122 5.61 -10.48 13.23
N SER A 123 6.82 -9.93 13.35
CA SER A 123 7.75 -10.23 14.45
C SER A 123 7.53 -9.36 15.69
N ASN A 124 6.56 -8.43 15.68
CA ASN A 124 6.29 -7.48 16.76
C ASN A 124 7.56 -6.75 17.25
N VAL A 125 8.38 -6.23 16.33
CA VAL A 125 9.57 -5.45 16.67
C VAL A 125 9.22 -4.13 17.36
N SER A 126 10.23 -3.35 17.78
CA SER A 126 9.96 -2.06 18.42
C SER A 126 9.33 -1.05 17.44
N ILE A 127 8.53 -0.11 17.95
CA ILE A 127 7.96 0.98 17.14
C ILE A 127 9.03 1.83 16.44
N ASP A 128 10.21 1.97 17.04
CA ASP A 128 11.30 2.73 16.46
C ASP A 128 11.90 2.03 15.23
N GLU A 129 11.98 0.70 15.24
CA GLU A 129 12.39 -0.09 14.08
C GLU A 129 11.39 0.01 12.93
N ILE A 130 10.09 0.02 13.22
CA ILE A 130 9.03 0.26 12.21
C ILE A 130 9.19 1.65 11.59
N LYS A 131 9.32 2.69 12.43
CA LYS A 131 9.52 4.07 11.96
C LYS A 131 10.80 4.22 11.15
N GLN A 132 11.87 3.52 11.52
CA GLN A 132 13.12 3.55 10.77
C GLN A 132 12.95 3.00 9.36
N THR A 133 12.31 1.83 9.21
CA THR A 133 12.04 1.25 7.88
C THR A 133 11.15 2.15 7.05
N ILE A 134 10.07 2.71 7.63
CA ILE A 134 9.18 3.64 6.93
C ILE A 134 9.91 4.93 6.50
N ASN A 135 10.82 5.44 7.33
CA ASN A 135 11.65 6.59 6.95
C ASN A 135 12.60 6.26 5.80
N SER A 136 13.16 5.05 5.76
CA SER A 136 13.94 4.59 4.60
C SER A 136 13.07 4.49 3.35
N THR A 137 11.87 3.92 3.44
CA THR A 137 10.94 3.86 2.31
C THR A 137 10.58 5.26 1.81
N ASN A 138 10.32 6.22 2.71
CA ASN A 138 10.03 7.60 2.30
C ASN A 138 11.18 8.24 1.54
N LYS A 139 12.45 7.88 1.83
CA LYS A 139 13.60 8.36 1.04
C LYS A 139 13.60 7.79 -0.38
N VAL A 140 13.29 6.50 -0.55
CA VAL A 140 13.11 5.90 -1.88
C VAL A 140 12.03 6.65 -2.66
N LEU A 141 10.90 6.97 -2.01
CA LEU A 141 9.82 7.74 -2.63
C LEU A 141 10.24 9.18 -2.98
N ASP A 142 11.05 9.83 -2.13
CA ASP A 142 11.59 11.17 -2.43
C ASP A 142 12.53 11.13 -3.66
N ASP A 143 13.32 10.06 -3.80
CA ASP A 143 14.23 9.89 -4.94
C ASP A 143 13.49 9.48 -6.21
N ALA A 144 12.42 8.69 -6.09
CA ALA A 144 11.48 8.42 -7.17
C ALA A 144 10.83 9.70 -7.70
N GLU A 145 10.35 10.60 -6.84
CA GLU A 145 9.79 11.89 -7.30
C GLU A 145 10.81 12.73 -8.06
N LYS A 146 12.09 12.68 -7.67
CA LYS A 146 13.16 13.41 -8.36
C LYS A 146 13.47 12.81 -9.73
N SER A 147 13.43 11.49 -9.88
CA SER A 147 13.71 10.84 -11.17
C SER A 147 12.62 11.12 -12.22
N LEU A 148 11.40 11.42 -11.79
CA LEU A 148 10.28 11.78 -12.68
C LEU A 148 10.38 13.19 -13.28
N ILE A 149 11.23 14.07 -12.71
CA ILE A 149 11.39 15.47 -13.16
C ILE A 149 12.76 15.76 -13.80
N SER A 150 13.68 14.80 -13.78
CA SER A 150 15.06 14.91 -14.29
C SER A 150 15.17 14.50 -15.75
#